data_AF-A0A6J4FK55-F1
#
_entry.id   AF-A0A6J4FK55-F1
#
_cell.length_a   1.000
_cell.length_b   1.000
_cell.length_c   1.000
_cell.angle_alpha   90.00
_cell.angle_beta   90.00
_cell.angle_gamma   90.00
#
_symmetry.space_group_name_H-M   'P 1'
#
loop_
_entity.id
_entity.type
_entity.pdbx_description
1 polymer ?
#
loop_
_entity_poly.entity_id
_entity_poly.type
_entity_poly.pdbx_seq_one_letter_code
_entity_poly.pdbx_strand_id
1 'polypeptide(L)'
;MGLMTTLVSWPARLPLPTFDGYALEPQDATSRTDMEAGPARQRRRFTGTPTRIPVRWRFRDVDFATFEAWFRLKLADGADWFAISLLGGIGIAAHEARFVGQGNAPYKAVPGRGGVWIVTSVLEIRERPMLDEGALDILLAEDVSGLLAAIDALHSTVHAGLPGANPW
;
A
#
# COMPACT_ATOMS: atom_id res chain seq x y z
N MET A 1 -30.58 1.30 4.36
CA MET A 1 -29.67 2.31 3.80
C MET A 1 -28.45 2.36 4.71
N GLY A 2 -27.43 1.55 4.42
CA GLY A 2 -26.23 1.48 5.26
C GLY A 2 -25.36 2.71 5.00
N LEU A 3 -24.94 3.40 6.06
CA LEU A 3 -23.99 4.50 5.96
C LEU A 3 -22.69 3.93 5.37
N MET A 4 -22.31 4.37 4.17
CA MET A 4 -20.95 4.14 3.69
C MET A 4 -20.04 5.08 4.46
N THR A 5 -19.37 4.55 5.48
CA THR A 5 -18.36 5.31 6.23
C THR A 5 -17.21 5.63 5.28
N THR A 6 -17.18 6.88 4.77
CA THR A 6 -16.06 7.35 3.95
C THR A 6 -14.82 7.46 4.83
N LEU A 7 -13.79 6.67 4.54
CA LEU A 7 -12.52 6.74 5.28
C LEU A 7 -11.87 8.11 5.10
N VAL A 8 -11.25 8.61 6.17
CA VAL A 8 -10.39 9.80 6.09
C VAL A 8 -9.24 9.48 5.15
N SER A 9 -8.96 10.36 4.19
CA SER A 9 -7.82 10.18 3.28
C SER A 9 -6.58 10.88 3.82
N TRP A 10 -5.41 10.34 3.47
CA TRP A 10 -4.13 11.01 3.64
C TRP A 10 -4.18 12.41 2.99
N PRO A 11 -3.72 13.47 3.67
CA PRO A 11 -3.78 14.81 3.12
C PRO A 11 -2.94 14.91 1.83
N ALA A 12 -3.55 15.28 0.71
CA ALA A 12 -2.88 15.36 -0.59
C ALA A 12 -1.67 16.31 -0.64
N ARG A 13 -1.61 17.28 0.29
CA ARG A 13 -0.46 18.20 0.46
C ARG A 13 0.76 17.50 1.06
N LEU A 14 0.56 16.48 1.89
CA LEU A 14 1.64 15.82 2.59
C LEU A 14 2.30 14.79 1.67
N PRO A 15 3.64 14.75 1.61
CA PRO A 15 4.33 13.75 0.81
C PRO A 15 3.99 12.34 1.29
N LEU A 16 4.00 11.38 0.37
CA LEU A 16 3.94 9.96 0.71
C LEU A 16 5.22 9.52 1.45
N PRO A 17 5.19 8.37 2.17
CA PRO A 17 6.38 7.83 2.80
C PRO A 17 7.51 7.61 1.79
N THR A 18 8.74 7.86 2.23
CA THR A 18 9.95 7.46 1.51
C THR A 18 10.15 5.95 1.56
N PHE A 19 10.86 5.39 0.58
CA PHE A 19 11.21 3.96 0.58
C PHE A 19 12.36 3.59 1.51
N ASP A 20 13.01 4.59 2.14
CA ASP A 20 14.09 4.35 3.10
C ASP A 20 13.55 3.70 4.39
N GLY A 21 14.01 2.49 4.69
CA GLY A 21 13.51 1.66 5.78
C GLY A 21 12.15 1.01 5.50
N TYR A 22 11.66 1.05 4.27
CA TYR A 22 10.37 0.48 3.88
C TYR A 22 10.46 -1.05 3.77
N ALA A 23 9.55 -1.74 4.45
CA ALA A 23 9.44 -3.19 4.42
C ALA A 23 7.95 -3.60 4.37
N LEU A 24 7.66 -4.72 3.72
CA LEU A 24 6.34 -5.35 3.79
C LEU A 24 6.48 -6.59 4.67
N GLU A 25 5.95 -6.54 5.87
CA GLU A 25 6.02 -7.65 6.84
C GLU A 25 4.60 -8.20 7.07
N PRO A 26 4.16 -9.22 6.30
CA PRO A 26 2.93 -9.93 6.60
C PRO A 26 3.03 -10.53 7.99
N GLN A 27 2.04 -10.29 8.86
CA GLN A 27 2.01 -10.98 10.13
C GLN A 27 1.70 -12.47 9.93
N ASP A 28 2.09 -13.30 10.88
CA ASP A 28 1.72 -14.71 10.87
C ASP A 28 0.20 -14.85 11.05
N ALA A 29 -0.46 -15.49 10.08
CA ALA A 29 -1.91 -15.78 10.13
C ALA A 29 -2.26 -16.93 11.10
N THR A 30 -1.24 -17.54 11.71
CA THR A 30 -1.32 -18.79 12.44
C THR A 30 -0.99 -18.55 13.91
N SER A 31 -1.97 -18.05 14.66
CA SER A 31 -2.04 -18.43 16.06
C SER A 31 -2.39 -19.92 16.08
N ARG A 32 -1.36 -20.76 16.18
CA ARG A 32 -1.53 -22.19 16.45
C ARG A 32 -1.98 -22.27 17.90
N THR A 33 -3.29 -22.25 18.15
CA THR A 33 -3.81 -22.75 19.41
C THR A 33 -3.49 -24.24 19.42
N ASP A 34 -2.66 -24.70 20.36
CA ASP A 34 -2.50 -26.12 20.62
C ASP A 34 -3.87 -26.67 21.03
N MET A 35 -4.59 -27.25 20.08
CA MET A 35 -5.75 -28.07 20.36
C MET A 35 -5.25 -29.44 20.76
N GLU A 36 -5.45 -29.76 22.03
CA GLU A 36 -5.45 -31.13 22.53
C GLU A 36 -6.55 -31.91 21.77
N ALA A 37 -6.11 -32.82 20.90
CA ALA A 37 -6.89 -33.80 20.12
C ALA A 37 -7.79 -33.31 18.96
N GLY A 38 -7.35 -33.62 17.73
CA GLY A 38 -8.15 -33.64 16.49
C GLY A 38 -7.39 -33.14 15.26
N PRO A 39 -7.60 -33.68 14.04
CA PRO A 39 -6.95 -33.13 12.84
C PRO A 39 -7.41 -31.68 12.64
N ALA A 40 -6.47 -30.75 12.80
CA ALA A 40 -6.71 -29.32 12.73
C ALA A 40 -7.24 -28.96 11.34
N ARG A 41 -8.56 -28.76 11.23
CA ARG A 41 -9.18 -28.26 10.01
C ARG A 41 -8.91 -26.76 9.92
N GLN A 42 -7.81 -26.41 9.26
CA GLN A 42 -7.43 -25.03 8.98
C GLN A 42 -8.42 -24.41 7.99
N ARG A 43 -9.54 -23.87 8.47
CA ARG A 43 -10.31 -22.89 7.69
C ARG A 43 -9.53 -21.59 7.73
N ARG A 44 -9.07 -21.09 6.57
CA ARG A 44 -8.61 -19.71 6.40
C ARG A 44 -9.76 -18.78 6.79
N ARG A 45 -9.79 -18.36 8.06
CA ARG A 45 -10.83 -17.47 8.62
C ARG A 45 -10.56 -16.00 8.36
N PHE A 46 -9.39 -15.66 7.82
CA PHE A 46 -9.02 -14.32 7.36
C PHE A 46 -8.35 -14.44 5.99
N THR A 47 -8.93 -13.82 4.96
CA THR A 47 -8.29 -13.65 3.64
C THR A 47 -7.24 -12.54 3.66
N GLY A 48 -7.28 -11.63 4.64
CA GLY A 48 -6.26 -10.61 4.87
C GLY A 48 -5.59 -10.80 6.22
N THR A 49 -4.36 -11.27 6.23
CA THR A 49 -3.52 -11.11 7.42
C THR A 49 -3.04 -9.66 7.47
N PRO A 50 -3.24 -8.93 8.58
CA PRO A 50 -2.72 -7.58 8.70
C PRO A 50 -1.23 -7.56 8.39
N THR A 51 -0.82 -6.63 7.55
CA THR A 51 0.59 -6.45 7.18
C THR A 51 1.09 -5.17 7.84
N ARG A 52 2.28 -5.24 8.44
CA ARG A 52 2.93 -4.06 9.02
C ARG A 52 3.92 -3.48 8.03
N ILE A 53 3.88 -2.15 7.90
CA ILE A 53 4.73 -1.39 7.00
C ILE A 53 5.41 -0.29 7.81
N PRO A 54 6.71 -0.41 8.12
CA PRO A 54 7.49 0.72 8.61
C PRO A 54 7.50 1.82 7.53
N VAL A 55 7.17 3.03 7.96
CA VAL A 55 7.08 4.20 7.10
C VAL A 55 7.93 5.33 7.65
N ARG A 56 8.53 6.08 6.73
CA ARG A 56 9.34 7.25 7.01
C ARG A 56 8.87 8.40 6.15
N TRP A 57 8.56 9.53 6.75
CA TRP A 57 8.27 10.78 6.05
C TRP A 57 9.37 11.80 6.31
N ARG A 58 9.59 12.66 5.32
CA ARG A 58 10.42 13.87 5.43
C ARG A 58 9.51 15.07 5.25
N PHE A 59 9.31 15.83 6.32
CA PHE A 59 8.48 17.02 6.32
C PHE A 59 9.31 18.29 6.50
N ARG A 60 8.81 19.41 5.97
CA ARG A 60 9.21 20.74 6.43
C ARG A 60 8.33 21.17 7.61
N ASP A 61 8.70 22.23 8.31
CA ASP A 61 7.97 22.69 9.50
C ASP A 61 6.45 22.80 9.32
N VAL A 62 5.99 23.41 8.21
CA VAL A 62 4.54 23.54 7.91
C VAL A 62 3.89 22.19 7.63
N ASP A 63 4.59 21.28 6.96
CA ASP A 63 4.06 19.95 6.64
C ASP A 63 3.98 19.09 7.92
N PHE A 64 4.95 19.23 8.83
CA PHE A 64 4.92 18.55 10.12
C PHE A 64 3.78 19.08 11.00
N ALA A 65 3.61 20.40 11.12
CA ALA A 65 2.48 20.97 11.85
C ALA A 65 1.11 20.55 11.25
N THR A 66 1.04 20.43 9.92
CA THR A 66 -0.16 19.92 9.23
C THR A 66 -0.40 18.46 9.58
N PHE A 67 0.65 17.62 9.58
CA PHE A 67 0.58 16.22 9.97
C PHE A 67 0.08 16.06 11.41
N GLU A 68 0.63 16.81 12.38
CA GLU A 68 0.23 16.73 13.78
C GLU A 68 -1.26 17.10 13.98
N ALA A 69 -1.69 18.20 13.35
CA ALA A 69 -3.07 18.64 13.42
C ALA A 69 -4.03 17.62 12.79
N TRP A 70 -3.70 17.08 11.62
CA TRP A 70 -4.51 16.05 10.96
C TRP A 70 -4.56 14.76 11.78
N PHE A 71 -3.42 14.28 12.26
CA PHE A 71 -3.30 13.07 13.07
C PHE A 71 -4.20 13.13 14.30
N ARG A 72 -4.14 14.24 15.06
CA ARG A 72 -4.97 14.43 16.25
C ARG A 72 -6.44 14.66 15.92
N LEU A 73 -6.74 15.60 15.02
CA LEU A 73 -8.11 16.11 14.82
C LEU A 73 -8.94 15.28 13.84
N LYS A 74 -8.31 14.46 13.00
CA LYS A 74 -8.99 13.67 11.96
C LYS A 74 -8.84 12.16 12.14
N LEU A 75 -7.82 11.68 12.87
CA LEU A 75 -7.60 10.25 13.10
C LEU A 75 -7.70 9.80 14.55
N ALA A 76 -8.28 10.63 15.44
CA ALA A 76 -8.40 10.31 16.86
C ALA A 76 -7.05 9.85 17.46
N ASP A 77 -6.01 10.66 17.25
CA ASP A 77 -4.63 10.36 17.65
C ASP A 77 -4.09 9.04 17.05
N GLY A 78 -4.49 8.75 15.81
CA GLY A 78 -4.02 7.60 15.02
C GLY A 78 -4.78 6.30 15.26
N ALA A 79 -5.81 6.30 16.11
CA ALA A 79 -6.63 5.13 16.40
C ALA A 79 -7.54 4.71 15.22
N ASP A 80 -7.95 5.67 14.39
CA ASP A 80 -8.86 5.43 13.28
C ASP A 80 -8.15 4.95 12.01
N TRP A 81 -8.90 4.21 11.19
CA TRP A 81 -8.46 3.77 9.86
C TRP A 81 -8.56 4.91 8.85
N PHE A 82 -7.61 4.93 7.92
CA PHE A 82 -7.52 5.95 6.88
C PHE A 82 -6.99 5.38 5.56
N ALA A 83 -7.30 6.04 4.46
CA ALA A 83 -6.82 5.69 3.13
C ALA A 83 -5.50 6.39 2.81
N ILE A 84 -4.48 5.64 2.38
CA ILE A 84 -3.20 6.17 1.95
C ILE A 84 -2.62 5.35 0.80
N SER A 85 -1.95 6.00 -0.15
CA SER A 85 -1.22 5.32 -1.21
C SER A 85 0.15 4.85 -0.69
N LEU A 86 0.39 3.55 -0.77
CA LEU A 86 1.61 2.89 -0.30
C LEU A 86 2.15 1.97 -1.39
N LEU A 87 3.47 1.73 -1.37
CA LEU A 87 4.10 0.79 -2.28
C LEU A 87 3.81 -0.65 -1.84
N GLY A 88 3.22 -1.43 -2.75
CA GLY A 88 2.92 -2.85 -2.59
C GLY A 88 3.49 -3.70 -3.72
N GLY A 89 3.08 -4.96 -3.78
CA GLY A 89 3.55 -5.91 -4.81
C GLY A 89 3.13 -5.56 -6.24
N ILE A 90 2.06 -4.77 -6.39
CA ILE A 90 1.55 -4.28 -7.69
C ILE A 90 1.90 -2.81 -7.95
N GLY A 91 2.89 -2.26 -7.24
CA GLY A 91 3.23 -0.84 -7.30
C GLY A 91 2.52 0.00 -6.24
N ILE A 92 2.41 1.31 -6.48
CA ILE A 92 1.74 2.24 -5.55
C ILE A 92 0.23 2.09 -5.69
N ALA A 93 -0.42 1.64 -4.61
CA ALA A 93 -1.87 1.42 -4.58
C ALA A 93 -2.48 2.03 -3.31
N ALA A 94 -3.79 2.27 -3.32
CA ALA A 94 -4.51 2.72 -2.13
C ALA A 94 -4.62 1.58 -1.11
N HIS A 95 -4.35 1.90 0.15
CA HIS A 95 -4.44 0.98 1.27
C HIS A 95 -5.28 1.59 2.38
N GLU A 96 -6.08 0.77 3.06
CA GLU A 96 -6.64 1.11 4.36
C GLU A 96 -5.62 0.81 5.45
N ALA A 97 -5.14 1.85 6.10
CA ALA A 97 -4.10 1.77 7.11
C ALA A 97 -4.57 2.34 8.46
N ARG A 98 -3.94 1.93 9.55
CA ARG A 98 -3.97 2.65 10.82
C ARG A 98 -2.57 2.75 11.42
N PHE A 99 -2.37 3.72 12.30
CA PHE A 99 -1.13 3.85 13.04
C PHE A 99 -1.09 2.81 14.16
N VAL A 100 -0.04 1.98 14.17
CA VAL A 100 0.28 1.11 15.32
C VAL A 100 1.56 1.54 16.02
N GLY A 101 2.38 2.36 15.35
CA GLY A 101 3.56 2.96 15.93
C GLY A 101 4.67 1.97 16.27
N GLN A 102 5.64 2.44 17.06
CA GLN A 102 6.74 1.62 17.58
C GLN A 102 6.79 1.76 19.10
N GLY A 103 6.55 0.65 19.82
CA GLY A 103 6.49 0.66 21.28
C GLY A 103 5.28 1.42 21.80
N ASN A 104 5.50 2.39 22.71
CA ASN A 104 4.44 3.14 23.39
C ASN A 104 4.01 4.43 22.68
N ALA A 105 4.49 4.69 21.45
CA ALA A 105 4.21 5.92 20.71
C ALA A 105 3.72 5.62 19.29
N PRO A 106 2.69 6.34 18.80
CA PRO A 106 2.11 6.09 17.47
C PRO A 106 3.04 6.53 16.33
N TYR A 107 3.94 7.49 16.57
CA TYR A 107 5.03 7.85 15.66
C TYR A 107 6.17 8.48 16.47
N LYS A 108 7.34 8.61 15.82
CA LYS A 108 8.51 9.33 16.34
C LYS A 108 8.88 10.44 15.35
N ALA A 109 9.01 11.67 15.83
CA ALA A 109 9.48 12.80 15.03
C ALA A 109 10.86 13.25 15.52
N VAL A 110 11.83 13.36 14.61
CA VAL A 110 13.20 13.80 14.90
C VAL A 110 13.50 15.06 14.09
N PRO A 111 13.84 16.19 14.75
CA PRO A 111 14.23 17.40 14.04
C PRO A 111 15.62 17.25 13.42
N GLY A 112 15.79 17.78 12.22
CA GLY A 112 17.05 17.92 11.51
C GLY A 112 17.40 19.38 11.24
N ARG A 113 18.61 19.64 10.76
CA ARG A 113 19.01 21.00 10.35
C ARG A 113 18.15 21.50 9.18
N GLY A 114 17.85 22.80 9.18
CA GLY A 114 17.15 23.47 8.07
C GLY A 114 15.63 23.33 8.07
N GLY A 115 14.99 23.18 9.24
CA GLY A 115 13.52 23.12 9.34
C GLY A 115 12.91 21.84 8.78
N VAL A 116 13.64 20.73 8.90
CA VAL A 116 13.25 19.42 8.39
C VAL A 116 12.95 18.49 9.55
N TRP A 117 11.88 17.73 9.42
CA TRP A 117 11.48 16.70 10.36
C TRP A 117 11.49 15.33 9.69
N ILE A 118 12.12 14.36 10.35
CA ILE A 118 12.01 12.94 9.97
C ILE A 118 10.99 12.30 10.90
N VAL A 119 9.87 11.86 10.32
CA VAL A 119 8.79 11.21 11.06
C VAL A 119 8.79 9.73 10.69
N THR A 120 8.87 8.85 11.68
CA THR A 120 8.83 7.40 11.48
C THR A 120 7.67 6.78 12.24
N SER A 121 6.99 5.80 11.65
CA SER A 121 5.93 5.02 12.29
C SER A 121 5.86 3.62 11.68
N VAL A 122 4.96 2.79 12.19
CA VAL A 122 4.51 1.55 11.57
C VAL A 122 3.02 1.68 11.31
N LEU A 123 2.64 1.42 10.06
CA LEU A 123 1.25 1.30 9.64
C LEU A 123 0.86 -0.17 9.61
N GLU A 124 -0.34 -0.47 10.12
CA GLU A 124 -0.99 -1.75 9.89
C GLU A 124 -2.01 -1.59 8.76
N ILE A 125 -1.92 -2.44 7.74
CA ILE A 125 -2.87 -2.47 6.61
C ILE A 125 -3.81 -3.67 6.72
N ARG A 126 -5.10 -3.46 6.43
CA ARG A 126 -6.14 -4.51 6.48
C ARG A 126 -6.06 -5.49 5.31
N GLU A 127 -6.08 -4.94 4.11
CA GLU A 127 -6.04 -5.69 2.86
C GLU A 127 -4.95 -5.09 1.99
N ARG A 128 -4.08 -5.97 1.49
CA ARG A 128 -3.02 -5.58 0.57
C ARG A 128 -3.52 -5.81 -0.84
N PRO A 129 -3.58 -4.76 -1.68
CA PRO A 129 -3.84 -4.92 -3.10
C PRO A 129 -2.83 -5.90 -3.70
N MET A 130 -3.35 -6.91 -4.39
CA MET A 130 -2.59 -7.97 -5.04
C MET A 130 -3.16 -8.22 -6.44
N LEU A 131 -2.41 -8.97 -7.25
CA LEU A 131 -2.93 -9.46 -8.53
C LEU A 131 -4.19 -10.27 -8.28
N ASP A 132 -5.19 -10.07 -9.13
CA ASP A 132 -6.32 -10.98 -9.17
C ASP A 132 -5.92 -12.31 -9.85
N GLU A 133 -6.81 -13.29 -9.78
CA GLU A 133 -6.56 -14.63 -10.31
C GLU A 133 -6.28 -14.60 -11.81
N GLY A 134 -7.04 -13.81 -12.58
CA GLY A 134 -6.85 -13.71 -14.02
C GLY A 134 -5.49 -13.10 -14.41
N ALA A 135 -5.06 -12.03 -13.74
CA ALA A 135 -3.75 -11.44 -13.98
C ALA A 135 -2.63 -12.40 -13.57
N LEU A 136 -2.80 -13.14 -12.46
CA LEU A 136 -1.83 -14.15 -12.03
C LEU A 136 -1.69 -15.27 -13.07
N ASP A 137 -2.81 -15.80 -13.56
CA ASP A 137 -2.82 -16.90 -14.54
C ASP A 137 -2.09 -16.52 -15.83
N ILE A 138 -2.31 -15.30 -16.33
CA ILE A 138 -1.59 -14.78 -17.50
C ILE A 138 -0.09 -14.73 -17.24
N LEU A 139 0.33 -14.15 -16.11
CA LEU A 139 1.75 -14.00 -15.77
C LEU A 139 2.46 -15.34 -15.54
N LEU A 140 1.72 -16.40 -15.14
CA LEU A 140 2.28 -17.74 -14.95
C LEU A 140 2.30 -18.56 -16.26
N ALA A 141 1.37 -18.32 -17.18
CA ALA A 141 1.26 -19.05 -18.43
C ALA A 141 2.15 -18.48 -19.54
N GLU A 142 2.36 -17.17 -19.55
CA GLU A 142 2.97 -16.46 -20.68
C GLU A 142 4.40 -15.98 -20.39
N ASP A 143 5.24 -15.95 -21.43
CA ASP A 143 6.47 -15.15 -21.40
C ASP A 143 6.09 -13.67 -21.57
N VAL A 144 5.89 -13.00 -20.43
CA VAL A 144 5.48 -11.59 -20.36
C VAL A 144 6.44 -10.67 -21.13
N SER A 145 7.75 -10.96 -21.11
CA SER A 145 8.74 -10.13 -21.81
C SER A 145 8.60 -10.30 -23.32
N GLY A 146 8.42 -11.53 -23.77
CA GLY A 146 8.11 -11.84 -25.17
C GLY A 146 6.78 -11.23 -25.62
N LEU A 147 5.75 -11.28 -24.78
CA LEU A 147 4.44 -10.69 -25.05
C LEU A 147 4.53 -9.17 -25.23
N LEU A 148 5.22 -8.47 -24.31
CA LEU A 148 5.40 -7.02 -24.41
C LEU A 148 6.20 -6.64 -25.67
N ALA A 149 7.27 -7.37 -25.98
CA ALA A 149 8.04 -7.14 -27.20
C ALA A 149 7.20 -7.37 -28.46
N ALA A 150 6.33 -8.39 -28.47
CA ALA A 150 5.41 -8.66 -29.57
C ALA A 150 4.34 -7.57 -29.72
N ILE A 151 3.81 -7.04 -28.61
CA ILE A 151 2.88 -5.91 -28.60
C ILE A 151 3.54 -4.67 -29.21
N ASP A 152 4.77 -4.34 -28.81
CA ASP A 152 5.51 -3.20 -29.34
C ASP A 152 5.80 -3.36 -30.84
N ALA A 153 6.20 -4.57 -31.25
CA ALA A 153 6.43 -4.90 -32.67
C ALA A 153 5.13 -4.78 -33.50
N LEU A 154 4.00 -5.26 -32.97
CA LEU A 154 2.69 -5.13 -33.61
C LEU A 154 2.27 -3.65 -33.69
N HIS A 155 2.40 -2.89 -32.59
CA HIS A 155 2.08 -1.47 -32.53
C HIS A 155 2.87 -0.69 -33.58
N SER A 156 4.19 -0.91 -33.64
CA SER A 156 5.05 -0.32 -34.68
C SER A 156 4.60 -0.72 -36.08
N THR A 157 4.28 -1.99 -36.30
CA THR A 157 3.81 -2.47 -37.62
C THR A 157 2.50 -1.80 -38.01
N VAL A 158 1.53 -1.68 -37.11
CA VAL A 158 0.23 -1.06 -37.38
C VAL A 158 0.35 0.43 -37.66
N HIS A 159 1.17 1.15 -36.88
CA HIS A 159 1.23 2.62 -36.94
C HIS A 159 2.31 3.17 -37.88
N ALA A 160 3.36 2.40 -38.17
CA ALA A 160 4.47 2.83 -39.04
C ALA A 160 4.64 1.96 -40.28
N GLY A 161 4.24 0.69 -40.23
CA GLY A 161 4.50 -0.29 -41.29
C GLY A 161 3.32 -0.56 -42.25
N LEU A 162 2.07 -0.32 -41.82
CA LEU A 162 0.91 -0.51 -42.67
C LEU A 162 0.70 0.73 -43.56
N PRO A 163 0.74 0.61 -44.89
CA PRO A 163 0.38 1.71 -45.77
C PRO A 163 -1.11 2.03 -45.54
N GLY A 164 -1.40 3.29 -45.22
CA GLY A 164 -2.78 3.78 -45.13
C GLY A 164 -3.48 3.62 -46.48
N ALA A 165 -4.32 2.60 -46.61
CA ALA A 165 -5.18 2.42 -47.77
C ALA A 165 -6.60 2.84 -47.40
N ASN A 166 -6.92 4.12 -47.65
CA ASN A 166 -7.94 4.42 -48.65
C ASN A 166 -7.98 5.93 -48.94
N PRO A 167 -7.52 6.36 -50.13
CA PRO A 167 -8.06 7.56 -50.73
C PRO A 167 -9.50 7.25 -51.16
N TRP A 168 -10.47 7.85 -50.47
CA TRP A 168 -11.83 7.99 -50.98
C TRP A 168 -11.88 9.18 -51.94
#